data_AF-A0A820TX48-F1
#
_entry.id   AF-A0A820TX48-F1
#
_cell.length_a   1.000
_cell.length_b   1.000
_cell.length_c   1.000
_cell.angle_alpha   90.00
_cell.angle_beta   90.00
_cell.angle_gamma   90.00
#
_symmetry.space_group_name_H-M   'P 1'
#
loop_
_entity.id
_entity.type
_entity.pdbx_description
1 polymer ?
#
loop_
_entity_poly.entity_id
_entity_poly.type
_entity_poly.pdbx_seq_one_letter_code
_entity_poly.pdbx_strand_id
1 'polypeptide(L)'
;WILVIVSIDRWIRTRFPFKSGSICTPKKALIAVGVLLVADIAIHAHILTPMFGIFIPGFSIVACGPTLTNMPYFQFYFMTWSIVQIFTTCLVPAAIMLVILIDIFIIVRARKRVAIRPVQFTCCNKNMKQQNILQKQIFILMLASICIFLITCLPLAIYRVQSPRQGAMSLTIFQIVSIWASLGWFQSLFHAVSFYIHCLSSTFFRKQFKERIKRILNGRRPPVILMESTATVQRIQPREALTKY
;
A
#
# COMPACT_ATOMS: atom_id res chain seq x y z
N TRP A 1 3.08 1.90 -4.81
CA TRP A 1 2.94 0.49 -5.21
C TRP A 1 2.67 -0.52 -4.09
N ILE A 2 3.32 -0.45 -2.92
CA ILE A 2 3.03 -1.40 -1.81
C ILE A 2 1.54 -1.43 -1.42
N LEU A 3 0.86 -0.29 -1.36
CA LEU A 3 -0.59 -0.25 -1.12
C LEU A 3 -1.41 -1.01 -2.20
N VAL A 4 -0.95 -1.00 -3.45
CA VAL A 4 -1.59 -1.76 -4.54
C VAL A 4 -1.47 -3.25 -4.26
N ILE A 5 -0.28 -3.73 -3.88
CA ILE A 5 -0.07 -5.14 -3.49
C ILE A 5 -0.94 -5.52 -2.29
N VAL A 6 -1.02 -4.66 -1.26
CA VAL A 6 -1.88 -4.88 -0.10
C VAL A 6 -3.35 -4.97 -0.54
N SER A 7 -3.79 -4.09 -1.44
CA SER A 7 -5.16 -4.08 -1.97
C SER A 7 -5.45 -5.36 -2.76
N ILE A 8 -4.49 -5.84 -3.56
CA ILE A 8 -4.58 -7.12 -4.28
C ILE A 8 -4.65 -8.30 -3.31
N ASP A 9 -3.83 -8.35 -2.26
CA ASP A 9 -3.93 -9.40 -1.22
C ASP A 9 -5.33 -9.43 -0.59
N ARG A 10 -5.87 -8.25 -0.26
CA ARG A 10 -7.23 -8.14 0.30
C ARG A 10 -8.31 -8.53 -0.69
N TRP A 11 -8.13 -8.20 -1.96
CA TRP A 11 -9.01 -8.61 -3.04
C TRP A 11 -9.05 -10.14 -3.19
N ILE A 12 -7.88 -10.79 -3.25
CA ILE A 12 -7.77 -12.25 -3.37
C ILE A 12 -8.45 -12.95 -2.18
N ARG A 13 -8.20 -12.49 -0.95
CA ARG A 13 -8.84 -13.05 0.26
C ARG A 13 -10.36 -12.88 0.26
N THR A 14 -10.84 -11.76 -0.27
CA THR A 14 -12.28 -11.49 -0.37
C THR A 14 -12.94 -12.34 -1.45
N ARG A 15 -12.34 -12.41 -2.64
CA ARG A 15 -12.87 -13.13 -3.81
C ARG A 15 -12.75 -14.65 -3.67
N PHE A 16 -11.61 -15.14 -3.18
CA PHE A 16 -11.25 -16.56 -3.15
C PHE A 16 -10.91 -17.03 -1.73
N PRO A 17 -11.88 -17.07 -0.79
CA PRO A 17 -11.60 -17.38 0.62
C PRO A 17 -10.92 -18.75 0.79
N PHE A 18 -11.37 -19.78 0.06
CA PHE A 18 -10.83 -21.14 0.14
C PHE A 18 -9.41 -21.30 -0.45
N LYS A 19 -9.06 -20.51 -1.48
CA LYS A 19 -7.74 -20.57 -2.11
C LYS A 19 -6.74 -19.57 -1.53
N SER A 20 -7.23 -18.61 -0.73
CA SER A 20 -6.40 -17.52 -0.20
C SER A 20 -5.18 -18.01 0.60
N GLY A 21 -5.28 -19.12 1.32
CA GLY A 21 -4.15 -19.72 2.04
C GLY A 21 -3.02 -20.23 1.15
N SER A 22 -3.34 -20.70 -0.06
CA SER A 22 -2.35 -21.18 -1.04
C SER A 22 -1.80 -20.05 -1.93
N ILE A 23 -2.61 -19.04 -2.21
CA ILE A 23 -2.23 -17.91 -3.06
C ILE A 23 -1.44 -16.86 -2.26
N CYS A 24 -1.93 -16.47 -1.07
CA CYS A 24 -1.37 -15.40 -0.25
C CYS A 24 -0.38 -15.94 0.80
N THR A 25 0.67 -16.63 0.36
CA THR A 25 1.73 -17.12 1.25
C THR A 25 2.81 -16.05 1.46
N PRO A 26 3.50 -16.03 2.61
CA PRO A 26 4.56 -15.05 2.88
C PRO A 26 5.70 -15.13 1.86
N LYS A 27 6.04 -16.34 1.37
CA LYS A 27 7.06 -16.54 0.33
C LYS A 27 6.66 -15.84 -0.98
N LYS A 28 5.41 -16.02 -1.43
CA LYS A 28 4.90 -15.37 -2.64
C LYS A 28 4.81 -13.86 -2.49
N ALA A 29 4.40 -13.38 -1.31
CA ALA A 29 4.37 -11.95 -1.01
C ALA A 29 5.77 -11.33 -1.05
N LEU A 30 6.78 -12.00 -0.49
CA LEU A 30 8.17 -11.55 -0.54
C LEU A 30 8.70 -11.47 -1.98
N ILE A 31 8.42 -12.50 -2.80
CA ILE A 31 8.77 -12.49 -4.24
C ILE A 31 8.11 -11.30 -4.94
N ALA A 32 6.79 -11.08 -4.72
CA ALA A 32 6.08 -9.96 -5.34
C ALA A 32 6.67 -8.60 -4.94
N VAL A 33 7.05 -8.42 -3.67
CA VAL A 33 7.73 -7.20 -3.20
C VAL A 33 9.13 -7.06 -3.82
N GLY A 34 9.89 -8.16 -3.94
CA GLY A 34 11.20 -8.15 -4.60
C GLY A 34 11.12 -7.76 -6.07
N VAL A 35 10.19 -8.34 -6.83
CA VAL A 35 9.93 -7.98 -8.23
C VAL A 35 9.56 -6.50 -8.36
N LEU A 36 8.68 -6.01 -7.47
CA LEU A 36 8.28 -4.62 -7.44
C LEU A 36 9.48 -3.69 -7.17
N LEU A 37 10.34 -4.04 -6.21
CA LEU A 37 11.53 -3.26 -5.89
C LEU A 37 12.48 -3.16 -7.08
N VAL A 38 12.75 -4.28 -7.76
CA VAL A 38 13.59 -4.29 -8.96
C VAL A 38 12.99 -3.42 -10.07
N ALA A 39 11.68 -3.52 -10.30
CA ALA A 39 10.99 -2.70 -11.28
C ALA A 39 11.04 -1.20 -10.92
N ASP A 40 10.90 -0.85 -9.64
CA ASP A 40 10.96 0.53 -9.16
C ASP A 40 12.36 1.12 -9.33
N ILE A 41 13.41 0.35 -9.02
CA ILE A 41 14.81 0.72 -9.26
C ILE A 41 15.04 0.92 -10.76
N ALA A 42 14.57 0.00 -11.62
CA ALA A 42 14.74 0.10 -13.06
C ALA A 42 14.08 1.36 -13.64
N ILE A 43 12.86 1.69 -13.20
CA ILE A 43 12.14 2.89 -13.61
C ILE A 43 12.88 4.17 -13.18
N HIS A 44 13.49 4.18 -11.99
CA HIS A 44 14.20 5.34 -11.45
C HIS A 44 15.70 5.35 -11.74
N ALA A 45 16.24 4.38 -12.50
CA ALA A 45 17.67 4.22 -12.70
C ALA A 45 18.35 5.44 -13.34
N HIS A 46 17.63 6.24 -14.14
CA HIS A 46 18.14 7.46 -14.74
C HIS A 46 18.59 8.52 -13.70
N ILE A 47 18.02 8.49 -12.48
CA ILE A 47 18.41 9.38 -11.36
C ILE A 47 19.81 9.04 -10.84
N LEU A 48 20.28 7.80 -11.03
CA LEU A 48 21.62 7.35 -10.62
C LEU A 48 22.72 7.74 -11.63
N THR A 49 22.37 8.48 -12.68
CA THR A 49 23.35 8.94 -13.68
C THR A 49 24.04 10.22 -13.22
N PRO A 50 25.27 10.50 -13.69
CA PRO A 50 25.97 11.77 -13.39
C PRO A 50 25.23 13.02 -13.89
N MET A 51 24.23 12.85 -14.77
CA MET A 51 23.39 13.94 -15.26
C MET A 51 22.42 14.47 -14.20
N PHE A 52 22.27 13.76 -13.07
CA PHE A 52 21.46 14.16 -11.93
C PHE A 52 22.35 14.36 -10.70
N GLY A 53 22.14 15.46 -9.96
CA GLY A 53 22.88 15.75 -8.72
C GLY A 53 24.10 16.67 -8.88
N ILE A 54 24.26 17.33 -10.03
CA ILE A 54 25.27 18.39 -10.20
C ILE A 54 24.73 19.69 -9.59
N PHE A 55 25.61 20.43 -8.91
CA PHE A 55 25.30 21.76 -8.37
C PHE A 55 24.95 22.74 -9.50
N ILE A 56 23.84 23.45 -9.36
CA ILE A 56 23.48 24.51 -10.29
C ILE A 56 24.44 25.69 -10.09
N PRO A 57 25.31 26.02 -11.06
CA PRO A 57 26.24 27.13 -10.91
C PRO A 57 25.46 28.45 -10.74
N GLY A 58 25.83 29.25 -9.74
CA GLY A 58 25.18 30.53 -9.42
C GLY A 58 24.20 30.52 -8.25
N PHE A 59 23.92 29.36 -7.64
CA PHE A 59 23.17 29.28 -6.39
C PHE A 59 24.11 28.99 -5.22
N SER A 60 24.02 29.78 -4.14
CA SER A 60 24.72 29.51 -2.87
C SER A 60 24.12 28.34 -2.08
N ILE A 61 22.95 27.86 -2.50
CA ILE A 61 22.21 26.78 -1.85
C ILE A 61 22.30 25.53 -2.72
N VAL A 62 22.76 24.44 -2.09
CA VAL A 62 22.96 23.12 -2.68
C VAL A 62 21.62 22.51 -3.10
N ALA A 63 21.16 22.82 -4.30
CA ALA A 63 19.99 22.17 -4.90
C ALA A 63 20.44 21.02 -5.81
N CYS A 64 20.03 19.79 -5.49
CA CYS A 64 20.27 18.61 -6.33
C CYS A 64 19.17 18.50 -7.38
N GLY A 65 19.54 18.44 -8.66
CA GLY A 65 18.60 18.32 -9.76
C GLY A 65 19.25 17.85 -11.07
N PRO A 66 18.51 17.83 -12.19
CA PRO A 66 19.08 17.56 -13.49
C PRO A 66 20.07 18.66 -13.88
N THR A 67 21.18 18.28 -14.52
CA THR A 67 22.22 19.23 -14.94
C THR A 67 21.71 20.20 -16.01
N LEU A 68 22.04 21.48 -15.86
CA LEU A 68 21.76 22.51 -16.87
C LEU A 68 22.68 22.37 -18.10
N THR A 69 23.82 21.67 -17.97
CA THR A 69 24.77 21.49 -19.08
C THR A 69 24.26 20.53 -20.15
N ASN A 70 23.27 19.69 -19.82
CA ASN A 70 22.66 18.73 -20.75
C ASN A 70 21.18 19.08 -20.95
N MET A 71 20.92 20.04 -21.83
CA MET A 71 19.56 20.52 -22.14
C MET A 71 18.59 19.40 -22.56
N PRO A 72 18.98 18.40 -23.38
CA PRO A 72 18.12 17.25 -23.67
C PRO A 72 17.67 16.49 -22.43
N TYR A 73 18.59 16.21 -21.49
CA TYR A 73 18.25 15.52 -20.25
C TYR A 73 17.38 16.39 -19.33
N PHE A 74 17.66 17.68 -19.25
CA PHE A 74 16.84 18.64 -18.50
C PHE A 74 15.39 18.66 -19.02
N GLN A 75 15.20 18.73 -20.34
CA GLN A 75 13.88 18.67 -20.97
C GLN A 75 13.20 17.32 -20.72
N PHE A 76 13.92 16.21 -20.86
CA PHE A 76 13.41 14.88 -20.53
C PHE A 76 12.90 14.82 -19.08
N TYR A 77 13.68 15.32 -18.11
CA TYR A 77 13.34 15.24 -16.70
C TYR A 77 12.10 16.07 -16.34
N PHE A 78 11.97 17.30 -16.86
CA PHE A 78 10.84 18.17 -16.51
C PHE A 78 9.58 17.91 -17.34
N MET A 79 9.71 17.54 -18.61
CA MET A 79 8.56 17.32 -19.51
C MET A 79 8.12 15.86 -19.52
N THR A 80 9.00 14.97 -19.97
CA THR A 80 8.66 13.57 -20.22
C THR A 80 8.54 12.78 -18.92
N TRP A 81 9.54 12.89 -18.05
CA TRP A 81 9.60 12.13 -16.81
C TRP A 81 8.49 12.53 -15.84
N SER A 82 8.11 13.82 -15.77
CA SER A 82 6.95 14.27 -14.99
C SER A 82 5.67 13.52 -15.36
N ILE A 83 5.43 13.29 -16.66
CA ILE A 83 4.27 12.54 -17.15
C ILE A 83 4.37 11.08 -16.69
N VAL A 84 5.50 10.42 -16.92
CA VAL A 84 5.75 9.04 -16.48
C VAL A 84 5.52 8.91 -14.98
N GLN A 85 6.00 9.86 -14.20
CA GLN A 85 5.85 9.87 -12.75
C GLN A 85 4.39 10.01 -12.34
N ILE A 86 3.60 10.89 -12.98
CA ILE A 86 2.16 11.01 -12.70
C ILE A 86 1.42 9.68 -12.95
N PHE A 87 1.70 9.02 -14.06
CA PHE A 87 1.07 7.73 -14.35
C PHE A 87 1.50 6.65 -13.37
N THR A 88 2.80 6.50 -13.14
CA THR A 88 3.36 5.42 -12.32
C THR A 88 3.12 5.62 -10.82
N THR A 89 3.14 6.85 -10.31
CA THR A 89 2.99 7.12 -8.87
C THR A 89 1.58 7.50 -8.46
N CYS A 90 0.73 7.98 -9.38
CA CYS A 90 -0.63 8.45 -9.05
C CYS A 90 -1.72 7.70 -9.81
N LEU A 91 -1.83 7.88 -11.14
CA LEU A 91 -3.01 7.45 -11.90
C LEU A 91 -3.17 5.93 -11.96
N VAL A 92 -2.11 5.19 -12.30
CA VAL A 92 -2.18 3.72 -12.41
C VAL A 92 -2.46 3.07 -11.05
N PRO A 93 -1.72 3.41 -9.96
CA PRO A 93 -2.04 2.90 -8.63
C PRO A 93 -3.47 3.25 -8.18
N ALA A 94 -3.93 4.50 -8.40
CA ALA A 94 -5.29 4.93 -8.05
C ALA A 94 -6.33 4.08 -8.78
N ALA A 95 -6.19 3.93 -10.10
CA ALA A 95 -7.13 3.18 -10.93
C ALA A 95 -7.22 1.71 -10.48
N ILE A 96 -6.09 1.04 -10.25
CA ILE A 96 -6.07 -0.35 -9.77
C ILE A 96 -6.75 -0.45 -8.40
N MET A 97 -6.44 0.44 -7.46
CA MET A 97 -7.04 0.42 -6.13
C MET A 97 -8.55 0.70 -6.17
N LEU A 98 -9.01 1.61 -7.03
CA LEU A 98 -10.43 1.91 -7.21
C LEU A 98 -11.20 0.72 -7.80
N VAL A 99 -10.66 0.08 -8.85
CA VAL A 99 -11.26 -1.12 -9.45
C VAL A 99 -11.40 -2.23 -8.40
N ILE A 100 -10.34 -2.48 -7.63
CA ILE A 100 -10.35 -3.45 -6.53
C ILE A 100 -11.41 -3.10 -5.48
N LEU A 101 -11.48 -1.83 -5.07
CA LEU A 101 -12.44 -1.36 -4.07
C LEU A 101 -13.89 -1.58 -4.55
N ILE A 102 -14.17 -1.26 -5.82
CA ILE A 102 -15.47 -1.45 -6.44
C ILE A 102 -15.84 -2.94 -6.50
N ASP A 103 -14.94 -3.83 -6.93
CA ASP A 103 -15.22 -5.27 -6.96
C ASP A 103 -15.46 -5.83 -5.55
N ILE A 104 -14.65 -5.44 -4.57
CA ILE A 104 -14.87 -5.82 -3.16
C ILE A 104 -16.24 -5.34 -2.68
N PHE A 105 -16.63 -4.11 -3.00
CA PHE A 105 -17.94 -3.57 -2.63
C PHE A 105 -19.09 -4.39 -3.25
N ILE A 106 -18.99 -4.73 -4.53
CA ILE A 106 -19.98 -5.56 -5.25
C ILE A 106 -20.10 -6.93 -4.59
N ILE A 107 -18.98 -7.62 -4.32
CA ILE A 107 -18.96 -8.94 -3.68
C ILE A 107 -19.60 -8.90 -2.30
N VAL A 108 -19.24 -7.91 -1.48
CA VAL A 108 -19.79 -7.76 -0.12
C VAL A 108 -21.30 -7.52 -0.18
N ARG A 109 -21.77 -6.71 -1.14
CA ARG A 109 -23.21 -6.46 -1.34
C ARG A 109 -23.94 -7.73 -1.79
N ALA A 110 -23.36 -8.50 -2.71
CA ALA A 110 -23.93 -9.75 -3.19
C ALA A 110 -24.07 -10.78 -2.04
N ARG A 111 -23.03 -10.94 -1.22
CA ARG A 111 -23.05 -11.85 -0.05
C ARG A 111 -24.12 -11.46 0.98
N LYS A 112 -24.30 -10.17 1.24
CA LYS A 112 -25.37 -9.70 2.13
C LYS A 112 -26.76 -10.07 1.62
N ARG A 113 -27.01 -10.06 0.31
CA ARG A 113 -28.30 -10.46 -0.27
C ARG A 113 -28.57 -11.95 -0.10
N VAL A 114 -27.55 -12.79 -0.29
CA VAL A 114 -27.68 -14.26 -0.16
C VAL A 114 -27.86 -14.66 1.31
N ALA A 115 -27.19 -13.99 2.24
CA ALA A 115 -27.28 -14.27 3.68
C ALA A 115 -28.67 -14.00 4.29
N ILE A 116 -29.57 -13.30 3.59
CA ILE A 116 -30.93 -13.02 4.05
C ILE A 116 -31.85 -14.25 3.87
N ARG A 117 -31.44 -15.29 3.13
CA ARG A 117 -32.18 -16.56 3.10
C ARG A 117 -31.85 -17.36 4.37
N PRO A 118 -32.78 -17.48 5.33
CA PRO A 118 -32.53 -18.19 6.57
C PRO A 118 -32.52 -19.69 6.28
N VAL A 119 -31.37 -20.23 5.90
CA VAL A 119 -31.17 -21.68 5.99
C VAL A 119 -31.03 -21.97 7.49
N GLN A 120 -31.92 -22.80 8.04
CA GLN A 120 -32.13 -23.09 9.48
C GLN A 120 -30.94 -23.72 10.24
N PHE A 121 -29.69 -23.47 9.85
CA PHE A 121 -28.50 -23.93 10.57
C PHE A 121 -28.19 -23.02 11.77
N THR A 122 -28.87 -23.24 12.88
CA THR A 122 -28.85 -22.39 14.09
C THR A 122 -27.58 -22.49 14.96
N CYS A 123 -26.62 -23.38 14.70
CA CYS A 123 -25.52 -23.61 15.65
C CYS A 123 -24.21 -22.82 15.39
N CYS A 124 -23.97 -22.28 14.18
CA CYS A 124 -22.65 -21.71 13.80
C CYS A 124 -22.56 -20.17 13.77
N ASN A 125 -23.50 -19.44 14.38
CA ASN A 125 -23.73 -18.02 14.13
C ASN A 125 -22.66 -17.04 14.72
N LYS A 126 -21.91 -17.44 15.76
CA LYS A 126 -20.92 -16.55 16.41
C LYS A 126 -19.75 -16.17 15.49
N ASN A 127 -19.27 -17.12 14.67
CA ASN A 127 -18.12 -16.88 13.78
C ASN A 127 -18.45 -15.93 12.61
N MET A 128 -19.70 -15.95 12.12
CA MET A 128 -20.11 -15.09 11.01
C MET A 128 -20.17 -13.61 11.39
N LYS A 129 -20.64 -13.28 12.61
CA LYS A 129 -20.64 -11.89 13.10
C LYS A 129 -19.23 -11.31 13.15
N GLN A 130 -18.27 -12.07 13.66
CA GLN A 130 -16.88 -11.62 13.77
C GLN A 130 -16.23 -11.43 12.38
N GLN A 131 -16.51 -12.33 11.43
CA GLN A 131 -16.01 -12.21 10.05
C GLN A 131 -16.57 -10.96 9.35
N ASN A 132 -17.86 -10.64 9.55
CA ASN A 132 -18.48 -9.43 9.00
C ASN A 132 -17.87 -8.14 9.57
N ILE A 133 -17.58 -8.11 10.87
CA ILE A 133 -16.91 -6.96 11.51
C ILE A 133 -15.51 -6.77 10.92
N LEU A 134 -14.74 -7.85 10.77
CA LEU A 134 -13.40 -7.81 10.19
C LEU A 134 -13.42 -7.31 8.73
N GLN A 135 -14.36 -7.79 7.92
CA GLN A 135 -14.52 -7.34 6.53
C GLN A 135 -14.87 -5.85 6.43
N LYS A 136 -15.78 -5.35 7.28
CA LYS A 136 -16.10 -3.91 7.34
C LYS A 136 -14.89 -3.08 7.71
N GLN A 137 -14.10 -3.50 8.71
CA GLN A 137 -12.88 -2.80 9.12
C GLN A 137 -11.86 -2.74 7.98
N ILE A 138 -11.64 -3.86 7.27
CA ILE A 138 -10.71 -3.90 6.13
C ILE A 138 -11.20 -2.99 5.00
N PHE A 139 -12.50 -2.96 4.70
CA PHE A 139 -13.05 -2.08 3.68
C PHE A 139 -12.85 -0.60 4.04
N ILE A 140 -13.19 -0.20 5.27
CA ILE A 140 -13.01 1.18 5.75
C ILE A 140 -11.52 1.58 5.67
N LEU A 141 -10.63 0.67 6.07
CA LEU A 141 -9.18 0.88 5.98
C LEU A 141 -8.73 1.14 4.53
N MET A 142 -9.14 0.30 3.57
CA MET A 142 -8.75 0.48 2.17
C MET A 142 -9.33 1.78 1.59
N LEU A 143 -10.58 2.09 1.90
CA LEU A 143 -11.21 3.34 1.48
C LEU A 143 -10.44 4.55 2.03
N ALA A 144 -10.12 4.56 3.32
CA ALA A 144 -9.34 5.61 3.95
C ALA A 144 -7.95 5.75 3.31
N SER A 145 -7.25 4.64 3.06
CA SER A 145 -5.95 4.66 2.38
C SER A 145 -6.03 5.25 0.97
N ILE A 146 -7.07 4.93 0.20
CA ILE A 146 -7.27 5.50 -1.15
C ILE A 146 -7.58 7.00 -1.07
N CYS A 147 -8.45 7.43 -0.16
CA CYS A 147 -8.77 8.84 0.02
C CYS A 147 -7.53 9.66 0.38
N ILE A 148 -6.72 9.19 1.33
CA ILE A 148 -5.50 9.89 1.76
C ILE A 148 -4.46 9.88 0.64
N PHE A 149 -4.32 8.77 -0.08
CA PHE A 149 -3.47 8.70 -1.27
C PHE A 149 -3.88 9.74 -2.32
N LEU A 150 -5.16 9.85 -2.65
CA LEU A 150 -5.64 10.84 -3.62
C LEU A 150 -5.43 12.28 -3.12
N ILE A 151 -5.78 12.56 -1.86
CA ILE A 151 -5.62 13.90 -1.27
C ILE A 151 -4.17 14.34 -1.26
N THR A 152 -3.22 13.42 -1.02
CA THR A 152 -1.79 13.76 -0.92
C THR A 152 -1.07 13.72 -2.26
N CYS A 153 -1.41 12.79 -3.16
CA CYS A 153 -0.74 12.65 -4.46
C CYS A 153 -1.30 13.56 -5.55
N LEU A 154 -2.60 13.88 -5.53
CA LEU A 154 -3.24 14.66 -6.59
C LEU A 154 -2.70 16.11 -6.66
N PRO A 155 -2.52 16.86 -5.56
CA PRO A 155 -1.95 18.21 -5.62
C PRO A 155 -0.55 18.24 -6.22
N LEU A 156 0.30 17.27 -5.86
CA LEU A 156 1.64 17.14 -6.43
C LEU A 156 1.60 16.78 -7.93
N ALA A 157 0.70 15.87 -8.33
CA ALA A 157 0.53 15.51 -9.72
C ALA A 157 0.08 16.72 -10.57
N ILE A 158 -0.91 17.47 -10.10
CA ILE A 158 -1.39 18.69 -10.76
C ILE A 158 -0.25 19.70 -10.90
N TYR A 159 0.50 19.94 -9.82
CA TYR A 159 1.62 20.86 -9.81
C TYR A 159 2.69 20.47 -10.85
N ARG A 160 3.03 19.18 -10.97
CA ARG A 160 3.98 18.69 -11.97
C ARG A 160 3.53 18.86 -13.42
N VAL A 161 2.23 18.79 -13.71
CA VAL A 161 1.70 19.06 -15.06
C VAL A 161 1.74 20.56 -15.37
N GLN A 162 1.43 21.39 -14.37
CA GLN A 162 1.30 22.83 -14.56
C GLN A 162 2.66 23.55 -14.61
N SER A 163 3.62 23.13 -13.78
CA SER A 163 4.91 23.80 -13.64
C SER A 163 5.67 23.98 -14.96
N PRO A 164 5.78 22.97 -15.86
CA PRO A 164 6.45 23.17 -17.14
C PRO A 164 5.71 24.09 -18.11
N ARG A 165 4.38 24.27 -17.94
CA ARG A 165 3.52 25.06 -18.83
C ARG A 165 3.48 26.54 -18.45
N GLN A 166 3.67 26.87 -17.18
CA GLN A 166 3.66 28.25 -16.67
C GLN A 166 4.96 29.01 -17.00
N GLY A 167 5.69 28.59 -18.04
CA GLY A 167 7.07 28.97 -18.33
C GLY A 167 7.42 30.41 -17.98
N ALA A 168 8.42 30.60 -17.11
CA ALA A 168 9.08 31.85 -16.67
C ALA A 168 8.18 33.05 -16.27
N MET A 169 6.86 32.98 -16.41
CA MET A 169 5.95 34.10 -16.20
C MET A 169 5.58 34.21 -14.72
N SER A 170 6.27 35.15 -14.05
CA SER A 170 6.00 35.77 -12.75
C SER A 170 6.42 35.07 -11.46
N LEU A 171 6.53 33.73 -11.40
CA LEU A 171 6.98 33.06 -10.17
C LEU A 171 8.51 33.03 -10.09
N THR A 172 9.05 33.56 -9.00
CA THR A 172 10.47 33.42 -8.69
C THR A 172 10.80 31.93 -8.53
N ILE A 173 11.99 31.50 -8.99
CA ILE A 173 12.47 30.11 -8.83
C ILE A 173 12.33 29.64 -7.38
N PHE A 174 12.54 30.55 -6.42
CA PHE A 174 12.35 30.31 -4.99
C PHE A 174 10.93 29.84 -4.63
N GLN A 175 9.88 30.46 -5.20
CA GLN A 175 8.49 30.06 -4.96
C GLN A 175 8.20 28.68 -5.56
N ILE A 176 8.73 28.38 -6.75
CA ILE A 176 8.58 27.07 -7.39
C ILE A 176 9.18 25.98 -6.50
N VAL A 177 10.44 26.15 -6.07
CA VAL A 177 11.13 25.19 -5.20
C VAL A 177 10.41 25.05 -3.85
N SER A 178 9.93 26.15 -3.27
CA SER A 178 9.21 26.12 -1.99
C SER A 178 7.89 25.35 -2.08
N ILE A 179 7.08 25.61 -3.12
CA ILE A 179 5.82 24.88 -3.34
C ILE A 179 6.10 23.40 -3.58
N TRP A 180 7.08 23.07 -4.41
CA TRP A 180 7.48 21.69 -4.68
C TRP A 180 7.92 20.98 -3.39
N ALA A 181 8.75 21.62 -2.58
CA ALA A 181 9.19 21.08 -1.30
C ALA A 181 8.00 20.84 -0.36
N SER A 182 7.11 21.82 -0.18
CA SER A 182 5.91 21.67 0.66
C SER A 182 5.01 20.52 0.20
N LEU A 183 4.80 20.37 -1.11
CA LEU A 183 4.04 19.25 -1.66
C LEU A 183 4.74 17.90 -1.48
N GLY A 184 6.07 17.86 -1.57
CA GLY A 184 6.89 16.67 -1.27
C GLY A 184 6.80 16.25 0.20
N TRP A 185 6.83 17.21 1.13
CA TRP A 185 6.56 16.96 2.55
C TRP A 185 5.14 16.43 2.77
N PHE A 186 4.16 17.01 2.09
CA PHE A 186 2.77 16.56 2.17
C PHE A 186 2.58 15.13 1.64
N GLN A 187 3.27 14.76 0.55
CA GLN A 187 3.31 13.38 0.06
C GLN A 187 3.99 12.45 1.08
N SER A 188 5.05 12.91 1.76
CA SER A 188 5.75 12.13 2.77
C SER A 188 4.86 11.82 3.99
N LEU A 189 3.98 12.75 4.38
CA LEU A 189 2.97 12.53 5.42
C LEU A 189 2.06 11.35 5.09
N PHE A 190 1.73 11.11 3.82
CA PHE A 190 0.92 9.96 3.44
C PHE A 190 1.56 8.61 3.82
N HIS A 191 2.88 8.49 3.75
CA HIS A 191 3.57 7.27 4.18
C HIS A 191 3.43 7.04 5.68
N ALA A 192 3.62 8.10 6.48
CA ALA A 192 3.44 8.04 7.93
C ALA A 192 1.98 7.72 8.30
N VAL A 193 1.03 8.46 7.74
CA VAL A 193 -0.40 8.27 8.02
C VAL A 193 -0.87 6.88 7.61
N SER A 194 -0.46 6.39 6.43
CA SER A 194 -0.81 5.03 5.99
C SER A 194 -0.31 3.97 6.96
N PHE A 195 0.92 4.11 7.47
CA PHE A 195 1.46 3.23 8.51
C PHE A 195 0.60 3.28 9.78
N TYR A 196 0.26 4.47 10.28
CA TYR A 196 -0.57 4.60 11.49
C TYR A 196 -1.97 4.02 11.29
N ILE A 197 -2.63 4.23 10.15
CA ILE A 197 -3.96 3.68 9.89
C ILE A 197 -3.90 2.15 9.85
N HIS A 198 -2.87 1.55 9.24
CA HIS A 198 -2.67 0.11 9.29
C HIS A 198 -2.45 -0.41 10.71
N CYS A 199 -1.63 0.28 11.52
CA CYS A 199 -1.39 -0.06 12.92
C CYS A 199 -2.66 0.04 13.78
N LEU A 200 -3.45 1.09 13.61
CA LEU A 200 -4.69 1.33 14.38
C LEU A 200 -5.82 0.38 13.97
N SER A 201 -5.91 0.04 12.68
CA SER A 201 -7.00 -0.79 12.16
C SER A 201 -6.84 -2.27 12.54
N SER A 202 -5.62 -2.77 12.67
CA SER A 202 -5.37 -4.16 13.03
C SER A 202 -5.52 -4.36 14.55
N THR A 203 -6.69 -4.84 14.99
CA THR A 203 -6.91 -5.29 16.38
C THR A 203 -5.90 -6.36 16.79
N PHE A 204 -5.57 -7.26 15.85
CA PHE A 204 -4.56 -8.29 16.02
C PHE A 204 -3.17 -7.69 16.27
N PHE A 205 -2.76 -6.72 15.45
CA PHE A 205 -1.50 -6.02 15.65
C PHE A 205 -1.47 -5.32 17.01
N ARG A 206 -2.53 -4.60 17.37
CA ARG A 206 -2.63 -3.93 18.68
C ARG A 206 -2.53 -4.92 19.85
N LYS A 207 -3.18 -6.08 19.74
CA LYS A 207 -3.10 -7.14 20.76
C LYS A 207 -1.67 -7.69 20.86
N GLN A 208 -1.06 -8.08 19.75
CA GLN A 208 0.31 -8.59 19.73
C GLN A 208 1.34 -7.55 20.18
N PHE A 209 1.17 -6.29 19.78
CA PHE A 209 2.03 -5.18 20.15
C PHE A 209 1.96 -4.91 21.67
N LYS A 210 0.75 -4.83 22.23
CA LYS A 210 0.55 -4.70 23.68
C LYS A 210 1.14 -5.88 24.45
N GLU A 211 0.94 -7.11 23.96
CA GLU A 211 1.54 -8.30 24.56
C GLU A 211 3.07 -8.26 24.54
N ARG A 212 3.68 -7.83 23.43
CA ARG A 212 5.14 -7.66 23.33
C ARG A 212 5.66 -6.58 24.27
N ILE A 213 5.02 -5.41 24.29
CA ILE A 213 5.39 -4.31 25.22
C ILE A 213 5.27 -4.77 26.68
N LYS A 214 4.16 -5.41 27.06
CA LYS A 214 3.97 -5.91 28.43
C LYS A 214 5.07 -6.92 28.83
N ARG A 215 5.54 -7.76 27.91
CA ARG A 215 6.65 -8.69 28.18
C ARG A 215 7.97 -7.96 28.40
N ILE A 216 8.27 -6.97 27.56
CA ILE A 216 9.47 -6.13 27.68
C ILE A 216 9.46 -5.39 29.03
N LEU A 217 8.34 -4.74 29.38
CA LEU A 217 8.19 -4.03 30.65
C LEU A 217 8.29 -4.96 31.87
N ASN A 218 7.83 -6.19 31.76
CA ASN A 218 7.93 -7.19 32.84
C ASN A 218 9.30 -7.87 32.92
N GLY A 219 10.30 -7.45 32.14
CA GLY A 219 11.64 -8.06 32.11
C GLY A 219 11.65 -9.53 31.65
N ARG A 220 10.57 -10.03 31.04
CA ARG A 220 10.52 -11.41 30.56
C ARG A 220 11.23 -11.47 29.22
N ARG A 221 12.32 -12.23 29.14
CA ARG A 221 12.98 -12.54 27.87
C ARG A 221 11.93 -13.15 26.92
N PRO A 222 11.91 -12.73 25.64
CA PRO A 222 11.02 -13.36 24.69
C PRO A 222 11.35 -14.86 24.68
N PRO A 223 10.33 -15.76 24.74
CA PRO A 223 10.62 -17.15 24.45
C PRO A 223 11.29 -17.18 23.09
N VAL A 224 12.42 -17.88 22.96
CA VAL A 224 13.04 -18.14 21.67
C VAL A 224 11.96 -18.84 20.86
N ILE A 225 11.29 -18.08 20.00
CA ILE A 225 10.32 -18.63 19.07
C ILE A 225 11.20 -19.34 18.06
N LEU A 226 11.54 -20.60 18.36
CA LEU A 226 11.78 -21.57 17.31
C LEU A 226 10.57 -21.44 16.40
N MET A 227 10.77 -20.85 15.22
CA MET A 227 9.79 -20.86 14.15
C MET A 227 9.63 -22.32 13.70
N GLU A 228 9.08 -23.16 14.56
CA GLU A 228 8.46 -24.40 14.16
C GLU A 228 7.28 -23.98 13.30
N SER A 229 7.51 -24.07 12.00
CA SER A 229 6.54 -23.91 10.94
C SER A 229 5.25 -24.61 11.36
N THR A 230 4.27 -23.82 11.80
CA THR A 230 2.95 -24.28 12.26
C THR A 230 2.10 -24.83 11.11
N ALA A 231 2.71 -25.09 9.95
CA ALA A 231 2.08 -25.70 8.79
C ALA A 231 1.72 -27.19 9.01
N THR A 232 2.19 -27.83 10.08
CA THR A 232 2.03 -29.29 10.24
C THR A 232 0.93 -29.72 11.24
N VAL A 233 0.37 -28.81 12.05
CA VAL A 233 -0.63 -29.18 13.09
C VAL A 233 -2.06 -28.83 12.66
N GLN A 234 -2.38 -29.13 11.41
CA GLN A 234 -3.75 -29.37 10.94
C GLN A 234 -3.83 -30.65 10.09
N ARG A 235 -2.93 -31.62 10.34
CA ARG A 235 -3.19 -33.01 9.94
C ARG A 235 -4.40 -33.50 10.74
N ILE A 236 -5.55 -33.44 10.07
CA ILE A 236 -6.51 -34.54 9.94
C ILE A 236 -6.59 -35.37 11.23
N GLN A 237 -7.51 -35.02 12.13
CA GLN A 237 -8.09 -36.07 12.94
C GLN A 237 -8.79 -37.03 11.96
N PRO A 238 -8.41 -38.32 11.93
CA PRO A 238 -9.18 -39.32 11.21
C PRO A 238 -10.58 -39.28 11.81
N ARG A 239 -11.54 -38.95 10.97
CA ARG A 239 -12.95 -39.18 11.25
C ARG A 239 -13.11 -40.69 11.20
N GLU A 240 -12.83 -41.37 12.32
CA GLU A 240 -13.23 -42.77 12.52
C GLU A 240 -14.75 -42.78 12.37
N ALA A 241 -15.17 -43.21 11.19
CA ALA A 241 -16.55 -43.42 10.86
C ALA A 241 -17.06 -44.55 11.73
N LEU A 242 -18.16 -44.26 12.41
CA LEU A 242 -19.12 -45.21 12.93
C LEU A 242 -19.34 -46.35 11.92
N THR A 243 -18.84 -47.54 12.23
CA THR A 243 -19.42 -48.81 11.80
C THR A 243 -19.87 -49.55 13.04
N LYS A 244 -21.03 -49.14 13.55
CA LYS A 244 -21.95 -49.95 14.35
C LYS A 244 -23.32 -49.35 14.15
N TYR A 245 -24.07 -49.88 13.20
CA TYR A 245 -25.51 -50.17 13.19
C TYR A 245 -25.85 -50.81 11.85
#